data_AF-A0A251URZ0-F1
#
_entry.id   AF-A0A251URZ0-F1
#
_cell.length_a   1.000
_cell.length_b   1.000
_cell.length_c   1.000
_cell.angle_alpha   90.00
_cell.angle_beta   90.00
_cell.angle_gamma   90.00
#
_symmetry.space_group_name_H-M   'P 1'
#
loop_
_entity.id
_entity.type
_entity.pdbx_description
1 polymer ?
#
loop_
_entity_poly.entity_id
_entity_poly.type
_entity_poly.pdbx_seq_one_letter_code
_entity_poly.pdbx_strand_id
1 'polypeptide(L)'
;MLVDPDLETNYIDSEVAQLIQVALLCTQGSPMDRPKMSDVVRMLEGDGLAERWDEWQKVEVTRQEIDLAPHPNSDWILDSIENLHAIVLIEYSL
;
A
#
# COMPACT_ATOMS: atom_id res chain seq x y z
N MET A 1 16.77 -7.51 -8.16
CA MET A 1 15.68 -8.12 -8.95
C MET A 1 14.51 -8.31 -8.00
N LEU A 2 13.29 -7.88 -8.37
CA LEU A 2 12.08 -8.04 -7.53
C LEU A 2 11.42 -9.42 -7.69
N VAL A 3 11.92 -10.22 -8.63
CA VAL A 3 11.47 -11.59 -8.90
C VAL A 3 12.40 -12.57 -8.21
N ASP A 4 11.82 -13.67 -7.72
CA ASP A 4 12.55 -14.77 -7.10
C ASP A 4 13.66 -15.29 -8.05
N PRO A 5 14.93 -15.38 -7.62
CA PRO A 5 16.01 -15.94 -8.41
C PRO A 5 15.76 -17.39 -8.85
N ASP A 6 15.00 -18.17 -8.07
CA ASP A 6 14.70 -19.58 -8.37
C ASP A 6 13.71 -19.73 -9.55
N LEU A 7 13.07 -18.63 -9.96
CA LEU A 7 12.23 -18.60 -11.15
C LEU A 7 13.07 -18.60 -12.44
N GLU A 8 14.37 -18.30 -12.33
CA GLU A 8 15.40 -18.25 -13.38
C GLU A 8 15.08 -17.30 -14.56
N THR A 9 14.08 -17.64 -15.38
CA THR A 9 13.47 -16.82 -16.45
C THR A 9 12.04 -17.29 -16.79
N ASN A 10 11.46 -18.18 -15.98
CA ASN A 10 10.15 -18.81 -16.23
C ASN A 10 9.00 -17.93 -15.75
N TYR A 11 8.99 -16.66 -16.18
CA TYR A 11 7.94 -15.71 -15.87
C TYR A 11 7.77 -14.70 -16.99
N ILE A 12 6.59 -14.09 -17.02
CA ILE A 12 6.26 -13.04 -17.96
C ILE A 12 6.37 -11.71 -17.22
N ASP A 13 7.25 -10.82 -17.68
CA ASP A 13 7.51 -9.51 -17.05
C ASP A 13 6.22 -8.71 -16.82
N SER A 14 5.28 -8.76 -17.76
CA SER A 14 3.99 -8.06 -17.64
C SER A 14 3.10 -8.63 -16.54
N GLU A 15 3.09 -9.96 -16.35
CA GLU A 15 2.32 -10.60 -15.28
C GLU A 15 2.93 -10.30 -13.92
N VAL A 16 4.27 -10.28 -13.83
CA VAL A 16 4.97 -9.86 -12.61
C VAL A 16 4.64 -8.40 -12.28
N ALA A 17 4.70 -7.49 -13.26
CA ALA A 17 4.34 -6.10 -13.06
C ALA A 17 2.89 -5.96 -12.57
N GLN A 18 1.95 -6.66 -13.20
CA GLN A 18 0.54 -6.71 -12.81
C GLN A 18 0.37 -7.21 -11.36
N LEU A 19 1.06 -8.28 -10.98
CA LEU A 19 1.03 -8.83 -9.62
C LEU A 19 1.59 -7.85 -8.59
N ILE A 20 2.69 -7.15 -8.92
CA ILE A 20 3.26 -6.12 -8.05
C ILE A 20 2.26 -4.97 -7.86
N GLN A 21 1.61 -4.52 -8.93
CA GLN A 21 0.60 -3.46 -8.85
C GLN A 21 -0.58 -3.86 -7.95
N VAL A 22 -1.12 -5.06 -8.15
CA VAL A 22 -2.21 -5.60 -7.32
C VAL A 22 -1.76 -5.75 -5.86
N ALA A 23 -0.56 -6.25 -5.61
CA ALA A 23 -0.02 -6.40 -4.27
C ALA A 23 0.06 -5.04 -3.55
N LEU A 24 0.57 -4.01 -4.23
CA LEU A 24 0.67 -2.66 -3.68
C LEU A 24 -0.70 -2.05 -3.34
N LEU A 25 -1.71 -2.25 -4.19
CA LEU A 25 -3.09 -1.85 -3.91
C LEU A 25 -3.67 -2.60 -2.69
N CYS A 26 -3.37 -3.90 -2.55
CA CYS A 26 -3.84 -4.71 -1.41
C CYS A 26 -3.17 -4.37 -0.07
N THR A 27 -1.94 -3.85 -0.09
CA THR A 27 -1.17 -3.52 1.11
C THR A 27 -1.26 -2.05 1.52
N GLN A 28 -2.26 -1.30 1.04
CA GLN A 28 -2.45 0.10 1.42
C GLN A 28 -2.68 0.24 2.94
N GLY A 29 -2.12 1.31 3.51
CA GLY A 29 -2.15 1.56 4.96
C GLY A 29 -3.57 1.63 5.51
N SER A 30 -4.45 2.36 4.81
CA SER A 30 -5.88 2.44 5.11
C SER A 30 -6.61 1.17 4.64
N PRO A 31 -7.38 0.49 5.52
CA PRO A 31 -8.20 -0.65 5.12
C PRO A 31 -9.29 -0.32 4.10
N MET A 32 -9.73 0.94 4.03
CA MET A 32 -10.80 1.38 3.15
C MET A 32 -10.37 1.51 1.68
N ASP A 33 -9.07 1.72 1.45
CA ASP A 33 -8.54 1.90 0.09
C ASP A 33 -8.21 0.55 -0.56
N ARG A 34 -7.99 -0.49 0.27
CA ARG A 34 -7.72 -1.85 -0.19
C ARG A 34 -8.88 -2.37 -1.04
N PRO A 35 -8.59 -2.96 -2.22
CA PRO A 35 -9.62 -3.52 -3.09
C PRO A 35 -10.32 -4.70 -2.42
N LYS A 36 -11.60 -4.92 -2.76
CA LYS A 36 -12.29 -6.15 -2.36
C LYS A 36 -11.67 -7.34 -3.10
N MET A 37 -11.71 -8.53 -2.50
CA MET A 37 -11.21 -9.73 -3.15
C MET A 37 -11.87 -10.02 -4.52
N SER A 38 -13.13 -9.64 -4.70
CA SER A 38 -13.80 -9.73 -6.01
C SER A 38 -13.14 -8.84 -7.07
N ASP A 39 -12.72 -7.65 -6.67
CA ASP A 39 -12.06 -6.69 -7.56
C ASP A 39 -10.64 -7.14 -7.85
N VAL A 40 -9.96 -7.73 -6.86
CA VAL A 40 -8.64 -8.37 -7.05
C VAL A 40 -8.70 -9.46 -8.11
N VAL A 41 -9.70 -10.35 -8.06
CA VAL A 41 -9.88 -11.39 -9.08
C VAL A 41 -10.09 -10.78 -10.46
N ARG A 42 -10.96 -9.77 -10.58
CA ARG A 42 -11.20 -9.07 -11.87
C ARG A 42 -9.92 -8.41 -12.41
N MET A 43 -9.13 -7.78 -11.54
CA MET A 43 -7.85 -7.19 -11.92
C MET A 43 -6.85 -8.24 -12.42
N LEU A 44 -6.83 -9.44 -11.83
CA LEU A 44 -5.99 -10.55 -12.29
C LEU A 44 -6.50 -11.19 -13.59
N GLU A 45 -7.81 -11.15 -13.83
CA GLU A 45 -8.43 -11.57 -15.11
C GLU A 45 -8.21 -10.54 -16.24
N GLY A 46 -7.62 -9.37 -15.92
CA GLY A 46 -7.24 -8.34 -16.89
C GLY A 46 -8.20 -7.15 -16.98
N ASP A 47 -9.14 -7.01 -16.04
CA ASP A 47 -10.15 -5.95 -16.03
C ASP A 47 -9.88 -4.89 -14.94
N GLY A 48 -9.93 -3.61 -15.30
CA GLY A 48 -9.97 -2.48 -14.36
C GLY A 48 -8.66 -2.12 -13.62
N LEU A 49 -7.57 -2.88 -13.76
CA LEU A 49 -6.32 -2.58 -13.05
C LEU A 49 -5.66 -1.27 -13.52
N ALA A 50 -5.61 -1.03 -14.83
CA ALA A 50 -4.91 0.13 -15.39
C ALA A 50 -5.50 1.46 -14.89
N GLU A 51 -6.82 1.59 -14.91
CA GLU A 51 -7.53 2.78 -14.43
C GLU A 51 -7.26 3.02 -12.94
N ARG A 52 -7.41 1.97 -12.12
CA ARG A 52 -7.17 2.05 -10.67
C ARG A 52 -5.71 2.36 -10.34
N TRP A 53 -4.77 1.84 -11.12
CA TRP A 53 -3.35 2.09 -10.95
C TRP A 53 -2.99 3.55 -11.25
N ASP A 54 -3.55 4.14 -12.32
CA ASP A 54 -3.34 5.54 -12.68
C ASP A 54 -3.87 6.50 -11.60
N GLU A 55 -4.97 6.15 -10.94
CA GLU A 55 -5.49 6.89 -9.79
C GLU A 55 -4.54 6.81 -8.60
N TRP A 56 -4.07 5.61 -8.28
CA TRP A 56 -3.15 5.39 -7.16
C TRP A 56 -1.82 6.14 -7.34
N GLN A 57 -1.25 6.14 -8.54
CA GLN A 57 0.01 6.85 -8.81
C GLN A 57 -0.11 8.36 -8.54
N LYS A 58 -1.25 8.98 -8.87
CA LYS A 58 -1.48 10.41 -8.60
C LYS A 58 -1.47 10.68 -7.10
N VAL A 59 -2.13 9.83 -6.32
CA VAL A 59 -2.22 9.98 -4.87
C VAL A 59 -0.86 9.77 -4.19
N GLU A 60 -0.09 8.76 -4.58
CA GLU A 60 1.22 8.47 -3.98
C GLU A 60 2.26 9.56 -4.32
N VAL A 61 2.26 10.08 -5.55
CA VAL A 61 3.14 11.19 -5.94
C VAL A 61 2.85 12.44 -5.10
N THR A 62 1.57 12.77 -4.91
CA THR A 62 1.18 13.87 -4.01
C THR A 62 1.64 13.63 -2.57
N ARG A 63 1.57 12.40 -2.07
CA ARG A 63 2.03 12.07 -0.71
C ARG A 63 3.54 12.25 -0.55
N GLN A 64 4.33 11.82 -1.54
CA GLN A 64 5.78 12.02 -1.53
C GLN A 64 6.18 13.49 -1.61
N GLU A 65 5.43 14.31 -2.36
CA GLU A 65 5.66 15.76 -2.40
C GLU A 65 5.40 16.44 -1.04
N ILE A 66 4.40 15.96 -0.28
CA ILE A 66 4.11 16.43 1.07
C ILE A 66 5.24 16.02 2.04
N ASP A 67 5.68 14.76 1.98
CA ASP A 67 6.74 14.22 2.86
C ASP A 67 8.12 14.89 2.60
N LEU A 68 8.36 15.41 1.40
CA LEU A 68 9.60 16.10 1.02
C LEU A 68 9.56 17.62 1.29
N ALA A 69 8.42 18.18 1.69
CA ALA A 69 8.33 19.58 2.08
C ALA A 69 9.11 19.80 3.39
N PRO A 70 9.89 20.90 3.54
CA PRO A 70 10.53 21.20 4.81
C PRO A 70 9.47 21.53 5.87
N HIS A 71 9.11 20.56 6.71
CA HIS A 71 8.15 20.76 7.79
C HIS A 71 8.79 21.56 8.94
N PRO A 72 8.24 22.73 9.32
CA PRO A 72 8.55 23.35 10.59
C PRO A 72 7.76 22.63 11.69
N ASN A 73 8.46 21.78 12.44
CA ASN A 73 8.08 21.21 13.75
C ASN A 73 6.92 20.19 13.84
N SER A 74 7.26 19.02 14.40
CA SER A 74 6.49 18.19 15.36
C SER A 74 5.28 17.34 14.94
N ASP A 75 5.11 16.93 13.68
CA ASP A 75 3.99 16.01 13.35
C ASP A 75 4.28 14.51 13.59
N TRP A 76 5.54 14.07 13.57
CA TRP A 76 5.90 12.66 13.85
C TRP A 76 5.61 12.22 15.28
N ILE A 77 5.36 13.16 16.20
CA ILE A 77 5.07 12.89 17.61
C ILE A 77 3.59 12.49 17.81
N LEU A 78 2.68 12.94 16.94
CA LEU A 78 1.23 12.72 17.12
C LEU A 78 0.81 11.27 16.84
N ASP A 79 1.44 10.61 15.87
CA ASP A 79 1.16 9.21 15.49
C ASP A 79 1.54 8.21 16.60
N SER A 80 2.48 8.61 17.47
CA SER A 80 2.83 7.83 18.68
C SER A 80 1.79 7.96 19.81
N ILE A 81 0.98 9.03 19.83
CA ILE A 81 0.00 9.28 20.90
C ILE A 81 -1.31 8.53 20.64
N GLU A 82 -1.68 8.30 19.37
CA GLU A 82 -2.82 7.44 19.04
C GLU A 82 -2.58 5.97 19.41
N ASN A 83 -1.33 5.50 19.31
CA ASN A 83 -0.93 4.17 19.75
C ASN A 83 -0.80 4.04 21.28
N LEU A 84 -0.63 5.15 22.02
CA LEU A 84 -0.58 5.12 23.48
C LEU A 84 -1.93 4.77 24.10
N HIS A 85 -3.04 5.13 23.46
CA HIS A 85 -4.39 4.75 23.89
C HIS A 85 -4.63 3.22 23.84
N ALA A 86 -3.96 2.49 22.94
CA ALA A 86 -4.05 1.04 22.88
C ALA A 86 -3.21 0.34 23.97
N ILE A 87 -2.07 0.92 24.35
CA ILE A 87 -1.18 0.38 25.39
C ILE A 87 -1.82 0.52 26.79
N VAL A 88 -2.43 1.67 27.08
CA VAL A 88 -3.04 1.94 28.39
C VAL A 88 -4.23 1.00 28.67
N LEU A 89 -4.98 0.59 27.64
CA LEU A 89 -6.11 -0.35 27.81
C LEU A 89 -5.69 -1.79 28.17
N ILE A 90 -4.43 -2.17 27.92
CA ILE A 90 -3.92 -3.50 28.29
C ILE A 90 -3.51 -3.52 29.77
N GLU A 91 -3.01 -2.41 30.32
CA GLU A 91 -2.64 -2.32 31.74
C GLU A 91 -3.85 -2.24 32.70
N TYR A 92 -5.01 -1.73 32.26
CA TYR A 92 -6.22 -1.68 33.10
C TYR A 92 -7.03 -2.98 33.14
N SER A 93 -6.60 -4.03 32.42
CA SER A 93 -7.27 -5.34 32.39
C SER A 93 -6.40 -6.50 32.91
N LEU A 94 -5.26 -6.20 33.55
CA LEU A 94 -4.42 -7.14 34.29
C LEU A 94 -4.32 -6.76 35.77
#